data_AF-A0A1R3UY89-F1
#
_entry.id   AF-A0A1R3UY89-F1
#
_cell.length_a   1.000
_cell.length_b   1.000
_cell.length_c   1.000
_cell.angle_alpha   90.00
_cell.angle_beta   90.00
_cell.angle_gamma   90.00
#
_symmetry.space_group_name_H-M   'P 1'
#
loop_
_entity.id
_entity.type
_entity.pdbx_description
1 polymer ?
#
loop_
_entity_poly.entity_id
_entity_poly.type
_entity_poly.pdbx_seq_one_letter_code
_entity_poly.pdbx_strand_id
1 'polypeptide(L)'
;MSTTEKTTLGPRDPAPPPGPVFTDRDFWHGADLDLDAYLDRVGLPADLPPTLDTLTAVHRAHLAAIPFENLQLLLDRPVPLDVPSLTDKMVHHHRGGYCYEQNLLLAAVLDRLGFTLTAFSARVLMGGDGRPRPSTHALSRVDLEGASWLVDVGFGGGGPLEPFPFVDGHQTSQDGWDLRLDRKDPGGAGPEREVRELRVEEVGKVLHEVFGIHLDQREREVVEERVRGFLGM
;
A
#
# COMPACT_ATOMS: atom_id res chain seq x y z
N MET A 1 -35.27 -50.93 -25.90
CA MET A 1 -35.09 -50.21 -24.63
C MET A 1 -33.61 -50.27 -24.30
N SER A 2 -32.88 -49.16 -24.43
CA SER A 2 -31.46 -49.07 -24.11
C SER A 2 -31.31 -48.13 -22.92
N THR A 3 -30.90 -48.66 -21.79
CA THR A 3 -30.66 -47.91 -20.55
C THR A 3 -29.27 -47.31 -20.59
N THR A 4 -29.18 -45.98 -20.61
CA THR A 4 -27.92 -45.25 -20.50
C THR A 4 -27.56 -45.11 -19.02
N GLU A 5 -26.45 -45.72 -18.58
CA GLU A 5 -25.88 -45.46 -17.26
C GLU A 5 -25.27 -44.05 -17.23
N LYS A 6 -25.73 -43.22 -16.29
CA LYS A 6 -25.09 -41.96 -15.94
C LYS A 6 -23.91 -42.26 -15.02
N THR A 7 -22.68 -42.10 -15.51
CA THR A 7 -21.50 -42.03 -14.66
C THR A 7 -21.55 -40.74 -13.84
N THR A 8 -21.82 -40.85 -12.54
CA THR A 8 -21.70 -39.74 -11.60
C THR A 8 -20.22 -39.50 -11.33
N LEU A 9 -19.71 -38.34 -11.77
CA LEU A 9 -18.38 -37.87 -11.40
C LEU A 9 -18.40 -37.51 -9.91
N GLY A 10 -17.58 -38.18 -9.10
CA GLY A 10 -17.38 -37.84 -7.69
C GLY A 10 -16.80 -36.42 -7.51
N PRO A 11 -16.75 -35.91 -6.26
CA PRO A 11 -16.14 -34.62 -5.97
C PRO A 11 -14.69 -34.63 -6.47
N ARG A 12 -14.36 -33.69 -7.37
CA ARG A 12 -12.99 -33.49 -7.82
C ARG A 12 -12.23 -32.81 -6.68
N ASP A 13 -11.07 -33.35 -6.35
CA ASP A 13 -10.14 -32.65 -5.47
C ASP A 13 -9.89 -31.24 -6.02
N PRO A 14 -9.84 -30.21 -5.16
CA PRO A 14 -9.53 -28.87 -5.59
C PRO A 14 -8.18 -28.90 -6.31
N ALA A 15 -8.12 -28.25 -7.47
CA ALA A 15 -6.86 -28.14 -8.19
C ALA A 15 -5.79 -27.57 -7.24
N PRO A 16 -4.59 -28.16 -7.20
CA PRO A 16 -3.52 -27.61 -6.40
C PRO A 16 -3.30 -26.14 -6.78
N PRO A 17 -2.97 -25.27 -5.82
CA PRO A 17 -2.67 -23.87 -6.13
C PRO A 17 -1.60 -23.85 -7.23
N PRO A 18 -1.73 -22.97 -8.23
CA PRO A 18 -0.72 -22.88 -9.28
C PRO A 18 0.63 -22.62 -8.62
N GLY A 19 1.65 -23.34 -9.08
CA GLY A 19 3.02 -23.04 -8.68
C GLY A 19 3.35 -21.58 -9.02
N PRO A 20 4.32 -20.98 -8.32
CA PRO A 20 4.72 -19.60 -8.62
C PRO A 20 5.10 -19.48 -10.09
N VAL A 21 4.40 -18.59 -10.80
CA VAL A 21 4.69 -18.25 -12.19
C VAL A 21 5.67 -17.09 -12.14
N PHE A 22 6.95 -17.39 -12.30
CA PHE A 22 7.96 -16.36 -12.51
C PHE A 22 7.94 -16.03 -14.00
N THR A 23 7.39 -14.87 -14.36
CA THR A 23 7.63 -14.32 -15.69
C THR A 23 8.98 -13.61 -15.66
N ASP A 24 9.89 -13.93 -16.58
CA ASP A 24 11.13 -13.18 -16.85
C ASP A 24 10.84 -11.78 -17.40
N ARG A 25 10.08 -10.98 -16.66
CA ARG A 25 9.71 -9.62 -17.02
C ARG A 25 9.81 -8.80 -15.76
N ASP A 26 10.46 -7.66 -15.90
CA ASP A 26 10.45 -6.52 -15.00
C ASP A 26 9.00 -6.06 -14.76
N PHE A 27 8.21 -6.90 -14.09
CA PHE A 27 6.76 -6.76 -13.93
C PHE A 27 6.43 -5.55 -13.07
N TRP A 28 7.31 -5.28 -12.11
CA TRP A 28 7.25 -4.14 -11.21
C TRP A 28 7.96 -2.91 -11.76
N HIS A 29 8.56 -3.01 -12.96
CA HIS A 29 9.27 -1.92 -13.62
C HIS A 29 10.36 -1.30 -12.73
N GLY A 30 11.05 -2.14 -11.94
CA GLY A 30 12.13 -1.72 -11.07
C GLY A 30 13.31 -1.16 -11.85
N ALA A 31 13.52 -1.54 -13.12
CA ALA A 31 14.57 -0.95 -13.94
C ALA A 31 14.27 0.50 -14.39
N ASP A 32 12.99 0.90 -14.38
CA ASP A 32 12.56 2.25 -14.72
C ASP A 32 12.63 3.23 -13.52
N LEU A 33 12.95 2.71 -12.31
CA LEU A 33 13.07 3.49 -11.08
C LEU A 33 14.45 4.15 -10.96
N ASP A 34 14.47 5.44 -10.61
CA ASP A 34 15.65 6.11 -10.07
C ASP A 34 15.85 5.71 -8.60
N LEU A 35 16.51 4.57 -8.38
CA LEU A 35 16.70 4.01 -7.04
C LEU A 35 17.56 4.91 -6.15
N ASP A 36 18.60 5.53 -6.71
CA ASP A 36 19.51 6.39 -5.93
C ASP A 36 18.73 7.60 -5.40
N ALA A 37 17.93 8.27 -6.24
CA ALA A 37 17.10 9.38 -5.80
C ALA A 37 16.05 8.95 -4.76
N TYR A 38 15.47 7.75 -4.90
CA TYR A 38 14.55 7.20 -3.91
C TYR A 38 15.25 6.98 -2.56
N LEU A 39 16.41 6.34 -2.55
CA LEU A 39 17.16 6.05 -1.33
C LEU A 39 17.60 7.34 -0.63
N ASP A 40 18.04 8.35 -1.39
CA ASP A 40 18.31 9.69 -0.89
C ASP A 40 17.06 10.33 -0.28
N ARG A 41 15.90 10.23 -0.96
CA ARG A 41 14.62 10.78 -0.51
C ARG A 41 14.14 10.19 0.81
N VAL A 42 14.39 8.91 1.05
CA VAL A 42 13.99 8.21 2.29
C VAL A 42 15.12 8.13 3.32
N GLY A 43 16.32 8.60 3.01
CA GLY A 43 17.47 8.66 3.93
C GLY A 43 18.15 7.30 4.18
N LEU A 44 18.20 6.44 3.16
CA LEU A 44 18.84 5.11 3.23
C LEU A 44 20.15 5.06 2.43
N PRO A 45 21.09 4.17 2.79
CA PRO A 45 22.33 3.99 2.03
C PRO A 45 22.09 3.29 0.68
N ALA A 46 23.02 3.46 -0.25
CA ALA A 46 22.94 2.89 -1.60
C ALA A 46 23.10 1.34 -1.67
N ASP A 47 23.80 0.72 -0.71
CA ASP A 47 24.03 -0.72 -0.69
C ASP A 47 23.09 -1.40 0.32
N LEU A 48 22.07 -2.07 -0.20
CA LEU A 48 21.00 -2.71 0.56
C LEU A 48 20.71 -4.11 0.00
N PRO A 49 21.25 -5.18 0.60
CA PRO A 49 20.97 -6.55 0.15
C PRO A 49 19.52 -6.93 0.47
N PRO A 50 18.90 -7.88 -0.28
CA PRO A 50 17.52 -8.29 -0.06
C PRO A 50 17.36 -9.16 1.20
N THR A 51 17.43 -8.54 2.37
CA THR A 51 17.31 -9.16 3.70
C THR A 51 16.11 -8.60 4.45
N LEU A 52 15.73 -9.24 5.56
CA LEU A 52 14.62 -8.75 6.38
C LEU A 52 14.91 -7.38 6.99
N ASP A 53 16.17 -7.15 7.38
CA ASP A 53 16.62 -5.86 7.90
C ASP A 53 16.45 -4.75 6.86
N THR A 54 16.84 -5.00 5.60
CA THR A 54 16.61 -4.08 4.49
C THR A 54 15.12 -3.86 4.24
N LEU A 55 14.32 -4.92 4.18
CA LEU A 55 12.88 -4.81 3.95
C LEU A 55 12.20 -3.96 5.04
N THR A 56 12.64 -4.13 6.29
CA THR A 56 12.14 -3.38 7.44
C THR A 56 12.59 -1.92 7.40
N ALA A 57 13.86 -1.67 7.08
CA ALA A 57 14.42 -0.33 6.94
C ALA A 57 13.72 0.46 5.82
N VAL A 58 13.53 -0.16 4.65
CA VAL A 58 12.84 0.46 3.51
C VAL A 58 11.39 0.77 3.85
N HIS A 59 10.67 -0.16 4.49
CA HIS A 59 9.26 0.05 4.88
C HIS A 59 9.11 1.23 5.84
N ARG A 60 9.90 1.25 6.92
CA ARG A 60 9.89 2.34 7.90
C ARG A 60 10.30 3.68 7.30
N ALA A 61 11.38 3.68 6.51
CA ALA A 61 11.90 4.89 5.87
C ALA A 61 10.90 5.47 4.86
N HIS A 62 10.23 4.63 4.08
CA HIS A 62 9.20 5.04 3.13
C HIS A 62 8.04 5.73 3.85
N LEU A 63 7.48 5.10 4.90
CA LEU A 63 6.39 5.68 5.69
C LEU A 63 6.77 7.01 6.36
N ALA A 64 8.01 7.10 6.84
CA ALA A 64 8.49 8.31 7.50
C ALA A 64 8.72 9.47 6.51
N ALA A 65 9.16 9.16 5.28
CA ALA A 65 9.54 10.19 4.32
C ALA A 65 8.42 10.56 3.35
N ILE A 66 7.62 9.60 2.88
CA ILE A 66 6.65 9.77 1.79
C ILE A 66 5.21 9.72 2.35
N PRO A 67 4.53 10.88 2.43
CA PRO A 67 3.22 10.96 3.05
C PRO A 67 2.11 10.30 2.24
N PHE A 68 1.10 9.78 2.93
CA PHE A 68 -0.17 9.44 2.31
C PHE A 68 -0.97 10.72 2.02
N GLU A 69 -1.40 10.90 0.77
CA GLU A 69 -2.23 12.04 0.34
C GLU A 69 -3.12 11.69 -0.86
N ASN A 70 -4.20 12.44 -1.06
CA ASN A 70 -5.12 12.30 -2.20
C ASN A 70 -5.39 13.63 -2.92
N LEU A 71 -4.42 14.54 -2.87
CA LEU A 71 -4.48 15.90 -3.42
C LEU A 71 -4.73 15.91 -4.92
N GLN A 72 -4.18 14.96 -5.70
CA GLN A 72 -4.47 14.88 -7.14
C GLN A 72 -5.98 14.73 -7.40
N LEU A 73 -6.68 13.92 -6.60
CA LEU A 73 -8.13 13.76 -6.70
C LEU A 73 -8.87 15.04 -6.28
N LEU A 74 -8.40 15.68 -5.21
CA LEU A 74 -8.93 16.98 -4.79
C LEU A 74 -8.66 18.06 -5.83
N LEU A 75 -7.62 17.97 -6.64
CA LEU A 75 -7.31 18.95 -7.68
C LEU A 75 -7.93 18.60 -9.04
N ASP A 76 -8.68 17.50 -9.14
CA ASP A 76 -9.23 16.96 -10.40
C ASP A 76 -8.14 16.73 -11.46
N ARG A 77 -7.00 16.20 -11.00
CA ARG A 77 -5.83 15.87 -11.83
C ARG A 77 -5.71 14.37 -12.00
N PRO A 78 -5.15 13.89 -13.13
CA PRO A 78 -4.86 12.48 -13.33
C PRO A 78 -3.92 11.91 -12.26
N VAL A 79 -4.08 10.62 -11.97
CA VAL A 79 -3.19 9.85 -11.09
C VAL A 79 -2.47 8.79 -11.94
N PRO A 80 -1.38 9.15 -12.65
CA PRO A 80 -0.58 8.18 -13.40
C PRO A 80 0.09 7.19 -12.44
N LEU A 81 0.15 5.92 -12.82
CA LEU A 81 0.64 4.81 -11.98
C LEU A 81 1.89 4.13 -12.55
N ASP A 82 2.45 4.63 -13.65
CA ASP A 82 3.73 4.16 -14.16
C ASP A 82 4.91 4.64 -13.28
N VAL A 83 5.95 3.80 -13.17
CA VAL A 83 7.10 4.05 -12.29
C VAL A 83 7.77 5.42 -12.55
N PRO A 84 8.01 5.86 -13.80
CA PRO A 84 8.57 7.20 -14.04
C PRO A 84 7.72 8.33 -13.46
N SER A 85 6.40 8.29 -13.64
CA SER A 85 5.50 9.30 -13.09
C SER A 85 5.42 9.27 -11.56
N LEU A 86 5.43 8.07 -10.96
CA LEU A 86 5.46 7.91 -9.51
C LEU A 86 6.75 8.44 -8.90
N THR A 87 7.89 8.15 -9.54
CA THR A 87 9.22 8.63 -9.14
C THR A 87 9.28 10.16 -9.24
N ASP A 88 8.88 10.72 -10.37
CA ASP A 88 8.85 12.18 -10.55
C ASP A 88 8.00 12.87 -9.48
N LYS A 89 6.79 12.37 -9.24
CA LYS A 89 5.87 12.93 -8.25
C LYS A 89 6.42 12.81 -6.81
N MET A 90 6.67 11.58 -6.34
CA MET A 90 6.90 11.34 -4.91
C MET A 90 8.35 11.48 -4.49
N VAL A 91 9.29 11.21 -5.41
CA VAL A 91 10.72 11.30 -5.16
C VAL A 91 11.22 12.69 -5.49
N HIS A 92 11.15 13.11 -6.76
CA HIS A 92 11.75 14.37 -7.20
C HIS A 92 10.97 15.61 -6.77
N HIS A 93 9.63 15.57 -6.76
CA HIS A 93 8.79 16.68 -6.32
C HIS A 93 8.35 16.58 -4.86
N HIS A 94 8.86 15.60 -4.10
CA HIS A 94 8.58 15.42 -2.67
C HIS A 94 7.08 15.40 -2.32
N ARG A 95 6.23 14.90 -3.22
CA ARG A 95 4.80 14.71 -2.97
C ARG A 95 4.55 13.35 -2.32
N GLY A 96 3.29 13.12 -1.94
CA GLY A 96 2.83 11.83 -1.48
C GLY A 96 2.00 11.09 -2.53
N GLY A 97 1.29 10.06 -2.09
CA GLY A 97 0.28 9.40 -2.89
C GLY A 97 -0.68 8.58 -2.03
N TYR A 98 -1.76 8.11 -2.63
CA TYR A 98 -2.66 7.16 -1.98
C TYR A 98 -2.16 5.71 -2.15
N CYS A 99 -2.97 4.72 -1.78
CA CYS A 99 -2.51 3.33 -1.64
C CYS A 99 -1.88 2.73 -2.89
N TYR A 100 -2.42 2.97 -4.10
CA TYR A 100 -1.83 2.43 -5.32
C TYR A 100 -0.50 3.09 -5.65
N GLU A 101 -0.40 4.41 -5.52
CA GLU A 101 0.86 5.14 -5.80
C GLU A 101 1.97 4.66 -4.85
N GLN A 102 1.69 4.65 -3.54
CA GLN A 102 2.63 4.25 -2.49
C GLN A 102 3.12 2.80 -2.68
N ASN A 103 2.18 1.85 -2.78
CA ASN A 103 2.54 0.44 -2.86
C ASN A 103 3.11 0.02 -4.22
N LEU A 104 2.81 0.74 -5.32
CA LEU A 104 3.48 0.51 -6.61
C LEU A 104 4.91 1.06 -6.62
N LEU A 105 5.14 2.26 -6.08
CA LEU A 105 6.49 2.79 -5.93
C LEU A 105 7.34 1.85 -5.05
N LEU A 106 6.79 1.40 -3.91
CA LEU A 106 7.49 0.45 -3.06
C LEU A 106 7.75 -0.88 -3.78
N ALA A 107 6.81 -1.39 -4.57
CA ALA A 107 7.02 -2.63 -5.32
C ALA A 107 8.16 -2.51 -6.32
N ALA A 108 8.27 -1.38 -7.05
CA ALA A 108 9.39 -1.10 -7.95
C ALA A 108 10.73 -1.01 -7.20
N VAL A 109 10.75 -0.37 -6.02
CA VAL A 109 11.94 -0.29 -5.15
C VAL A 109 12.38 -1.68 -4.73
N LEU A 110 11.46 -2.48 -4.19
CA LEU A 110 11.77 -3.81 -3.68
C LEU A 110 12.18 -4.78 -4.80
N ASP A 111 11.54 -4.68 -5.97
CA ASP A 111 11.97 -5.41 -7.17
C ASP A 111 13.40 -5.02 -7.56
N ARG A 112 13.71 -3.72 -7.56
CA ARG A 112 15.06 -3.21 -7.87
C ARG A 112 16.13 -3.64 -6.86
N LEU A 113 15.75 -3.84 -5.60
CA LEU A 113 16.60 -4.39 -4.55
C LEU A 113 16.68 -5.93 -4.58
N GLY A 114 15.97 -6.60 -5.47
CA GLY A 114 16.02 -8.05 -5.68
C GLY A 114 15.06 -8.88 -4.83
N PHE A 115 14.03 -8.26 -4.25
CA PHE A 115 12.97 -8.99 -3.56
C PHE A 115 11.98 -9.61 -4.55
N THR A 116 11.38 -10.74 -4.17
CA THR A 116 10.27 -11.35 -4.90
C THR A 116 8.95 -10.95 -4.26
N LEU A 117 8.03 -10.38 -5.06
CA LEU A 117 6.76 -9.85 -4.59
C LEU A 117 5.55 -10.51 -5.24
N THR A 118 4.45 -10.57 -4.50
CA THR A 118 3.11 -10.91 -5.00
C THR A 118 2.14 -9.77 -4.71
N ALA A 119 1.44 -9.28 -5.73
CA ALA A 119 0.43 -8.24 -5.59
C ALA A 119 -0.86 -8.78 -4.95
N PHE A 120 -1.41 -8.07 -3.97
CA PHE A 120 -2.73 -8.32 -3.40
C PHE A 120 -3.67 -7.12 -3.59
N SER A 121 -4.97 -7.40 -3.52
CA SER A 121 -6.02 -6.38 -3.37
C SER A 121 -6.86 -6.68 -2.13
N ALA A 122 -7.22 -5.65 -1.39
CA ALA A 122 -7.98 -5.73 -0.15
C ALA A 122 -9.21 -4.80 -0.15
N ARG A 123 -10.16 -5.16 0.72
CA ARG A 123 -11.36 -4.36 1.03
C ARG A 123 -11.11 -3.63 2.35
N VAL A 124 -11.11 -2.30 2.32
CA VAL A 124 -10.99 -1.50 3.55
C VAL A 124 -12.30 -1.56 4.30
N LEU A 125 -12.29 -2.16 5.49
CA LEU A 125 -13.48 -2.30 6.35
C LEU A 125 -13.69 -1.10 7.28
N MET A 126 -12.64 -0.30 7.53
CA MET A 126 -12.70 0.89 8.38
C MET A 126 -13.77 1.87 7.88
N GLY A 127 -14.56 2.40 8.81
CA GLY A 127 -15.68 3.30 8.51
C GLY A 127 -16.82 2.66 7.71
N GLY A 128 -16.83 1.33 7.57
CA GLY A 128 -17.89 0.59 6.90
C GLY A 128 -19.05 0.25 7.83
N ASP A 129 -20.24 0.07 7.25
CA ASP A 129 -21.46 -0.32 7.96
C ASP A 129 -21.71 -1.84 7.97
N GLY A 130 -20.66 -2.63 7.78
CA GLY A 130 -20.71 -4.08 7.68
C GLY A 130 -21.13 -4.63 6.30
N ARG A 131 -21.49 -3.77 5.34
CA ARG A 131 -21.76 -4.24 3.96
C ARG A 131 -20.46 -4.52 3.19
N PRO A 132 -20.47 -5.49 2.25
CA PRO A 132 -19.32 -5.74 1.39
C PRO A 132 -18.87 -4.48 0.63
N ARG A 133 -17.65 -4.01 0.88
CA ARG A 133 -17.04 -2.86 0.21
C ARG A 133 -16.16 -3.30 -0.97
N PRO A 134 -16.00 -2.50 -2.03
CA PRO A 134 -15.18 -2.89 -3.18
C PRO A 134 -13.71 -3.11 -2.81
N SER A 135 -13.04 -4.02 -3.53
CA SER A 135 -11.60 -4.27 -3.36
C SER A 135 -10.85 -3.10 -3.99
N THR A 136 -10.37 -2.20 -3.15
CA THR A 136 -9.88 -0.87 -3.56
C THR A 136 -8.53 -0.52 -2.94
N HIS A 137 -8.02 -1.36 -2.05
CA HIS A 137 -6.70 -1.19 -1.45
C HIS A 137 -5.68 -2.10 -2.12
N ALA A 138 -4.51 -1.57 -2.45
CA ALA A 138 -3.37 -2.34 -2.93
C ALA A 138 -2.42 -2.61 -1.77
N LEU A 139 -1.81 -3.79 -1.75
CA LEU A 139 -0.72 -4.16 -0.85
C LEU A 139 0.03 -5.35 -1.48
N SER A 140 1.17 -5.73 -0.91
CA SER A 140 1.99 -6.82 -1.45
C SER A 140 2.40 -7.82 -0.39
N ARG A 141 2.83 -9.00 -0.85
CA ARG A 141 3.52 -10.01 -0.04
C ARG A 141 4.95 -10.18 -0.56
N VAL A 142 5.92 -10.23 0.33
CA VAL A 142 7.31 -10.58 0.02
C VAL A 142 7.61 -11.96 0.59
N ASP A 143 8.18 -12.84 -0.23
CA ASP A 143 8.68 -14.14 0.20
C ASP A 143 10.20 -14.07 0.38
N LEU A 144 10.66 -14.32 1.60
CA LEU A 144 12.07 -14.12 2.00
C LEU A 144 12.47 -15.15 3.06
N GLU A 145 13.62 -15.80 2.87
CA GLU A 145 14.20 -16.77 3.82
C GLU A 145 13.23 -17.89 4.25
N GLY A 146 12.31 -18.30 3.36
CA GLY A 146 11.31 -19.33 3.63
C GLY A 146 10.10 -18.85 4.44
N ALA A 147 10.00 -17.54 4.71
CA ALA A 147 8.85 -16.89 5.33
C ALA A 147 8.16 -15.93 4.36
N SER A 148 6.90 -15.61 4.64
CA SER A 148 6.13 -14.63 3.89
C SER A 148 5.78 -13.43 4.77
N TRP A 149 5.89 -12.23 4.19
CA TRP A 149 5.71 -10.96 4.88
C TRP A 149 4.69 -10.10 4.12
N LEU A 150 3.65 -9.63 4.79
CA LEU A 150 2.79 -8.57 4.27
C LEU A 150 3.54 -7.25 4.30
N VAL A 151 3.48 -6.53 3.19
CA VAL A 151 4.12 -5.24 3.00
C VAL A 151 3.06 -4.27 2.50
N ASP A 152 2.90 -3.18 3.24
CA ASP A 152 1.90 -2.14 2.97
C ASP A 152 2.37 -0.82 3.57
N VAL A 153 2.74 0.12 2.70
CA VAL A 153 3.09 1.50 3.07
C VAL A 153 2.01 2.49 2.62
N GLY A 154 0.92 1.98 2.07
CA GLY A 154 -0.11 2.76 1.38
C GLY A 154 -1.47 2.79 2.10
N PHE A 155 -1.63 2.17 3.28
CA PHE A 155 -2.91 2.18 3.99
C PHE A 155 -3.31 3.57 4.51
N GLY A 156 -2.33 4.45 4.74
CA GLY A 156 -2.51 5.70 5.49
C GLY A 156 -2.46 5.45 7.00
N GLY A 157 -3.27 6.17 7.76
CA GLY A 157 -3.27 6.07 9.23
C GLY A 157 -3.66 4.68 9.73
N GLY A 158 -2.83 4.10 10.59
CA GLY A 158 -3.12 2.85 11.30
C GLY A 158 -2.77 1.55 10.56
N GLY A 159 -2.04 1.63 9.45
CA GLY A 159 -1.39 0.49 8.80
C GLY A 159 -0.16 -0.02 9.56
N PRO A 160 0.46 -1.12 9.11
CA PRO A 160 1.70 -1.62 9.70
C PRO A 160 2.85 -0.64 9.44
N LEU A 161 3.74 -0.46 10.42
CA LEU A 161 4.96 0.34 10.32
C LEU A 161 6.16 -0.47 9.82
N GLU A 162 6.05 -1.79 9.85
CA GLU A 162 7.10 -2.74 9.45
C GLU A 162 6.46 -3.92 8.71
N PRO A 163 7.22 -4.68 7.91
CA PRO A 163 6.74 -5.91 7.28
C PRO A 163 6.10 -6.83 8.31
N PHE A 164 4.87 -7.24 8.05
CA PHE A 164 4.06 -7.97 9.01
C PHE A 164 4.07 -9.46 8.66
N PRO A 165 4.44 -10.39 9.57
CA PRO A 165 4.42 -11.82 9.27
C PRO A 165 3.08 -12.28 8.72
N PHE A 166 3.10 -12.90 7.53
CA PHE A 166 1.89 -13.39 6.85
C PHE A 166 1.47 -14.77 7.39
N VAL A 167 1.17 -14.80 8.69
CA VAL A 167 0.82 -16.01 9.45
C VAL A 167 -0.49 -15.78 10.20
N ASP A 168 -1.41 -16.73 10.07
CA ASP A 168 -2.71 -16.72 10.76
C ASP A 168 -2.53 -16.65 12.29
N GLY A 169 -3.22 -15.70 12.93
CA GLY A 169 -3.17 -15.45 14.36
C GLY A 169 -1.98 -14.62 14.84
N HIS A 170 -1.07 -14.19 13.95
CA HIS A 170 0.08 -13.37 14.34
C HIS A 170 -0.36 -12.03 14.94
N GLN A 171 0.28 -11.64 16.03
CA GLN A 171 0.02 -10.42 16.78
C GLN A 171 1.34 -9.75 17.13
N THR A 172 1.40 -8.43 16.96
CA THR A 172 2.55 -7.62 17.38
C THR A 172 2.10 -6.19 17.70
N SER A 173 2.94 -5.47 18.43
CA SER A 173 2.80 -4.04 18.69
C SER A 173 3.93 -3.31 17.97
N GLN A 174 3.59 -2.35 17.12
CA GLN A 174 4.55 -1.53 16.38
C GLN A 174 4.37 -0.07 16.83
N ASP A 175 5.33 0.48 17.58
CA ASP A 175 5.28 1.84 18.15
C ASP A 175 3.95 2.22 18.82
N GLY A 176 3.37 1.28 19.57
CA GLY A 176 2.10 1.48 20.30
C GLY A 176 0.84 1.13 19.50
N TRP A 177 0.98 0.66 18.27
CA TRP A 177 -0.12 0.13 17.45
C TRP A 177 -0.21 -1.37 17.55
N ASP A 178 -1.26 -1.87 18.20
CA ASP A 178 -1.54 -3.30 18.27
C ASP A 178 -2.20 -3.78 16.98
N LEU A 179 -1.56 -4.78 16.36
CA LEU A 179 -1.91 -5.31 15.04
C LEU A 179 -2.06 -6.83 15.13
N ARG A 180 -3.03 -7.36 14.39
CA ARG A 180 -3.31 -8.80 14.31
C ARG A 180 -3.70 -9.19 12.90
N LEU A 181 -3.18 -10.32 12.42
CA LEU A 181 -3.62 -10.96 11.18
C LEU A 181 -4.41 -12.22 11.51
N ASP A 182 -5.67 -12.26 11.11
CA ASP A 182 -6.51 -13.45 11.22
C ASP A 182 -6.99 -13.88 9.84
N ARG A 183 -6.95 -15.19 9.59
CA ARG A 183 -7.68 -15.78 8.49
C ARG A 183 -9.16 -15.79 8.86
N LYS A 184 -9.93 -14.94 8.19
CA LYS A 184 -11.39 -14.93 8.28
C LYS A 184 -12.01 -15.56 7.04
N ASP A 185 -13.05 -16.35 7.25
CA ASP A 185 -13.99 -16.66 6.18
C ASP A 185 -14.70 -15.38 5.70
N PRO A 186 -15.16 -15.30 4.45
CA PRO A 186 -15.74 -14.07 3.89
C PRO A 186 -16.90 -13.55 4.77
N GLY A 187 -16.81 -12.31 5.27
CA GLY A 187 -17.93 -11.62 5.94
C GLY A 187 -17.68 -10.95 7.30
N GLY A 188 -16.45 -10.95 7.82
CA GLY A 188 -16.16 -10.32 9.12
C GLY A 188 -16.01 -8.79 9.04
N ALA A 189 -16.70 -8.05 9.91
CA ALA A 189 -16.43 -6.62 10.15
C ALA A 189 -15.11 -6.42 10.92
N GLY A 190 -14.47 -5.26 10.72
CA GLY A 190 -13.28 -4.82 11.44
C GLY A 190 -13.63 -3.94 12.65
N PRO A 191 -12.70 -3.75 13.61
CA PRO A 191 -12.93 -2.90 14.78
C PRO A 191 -12.88 -1.39 14.44
N GLU A 192 -13.56 -0.56 15.24
CA GLU A 192 -13.49 0.91 15.19
C GLU A 192 -12.20 1.44 15.85
N ARG A 193 -11.66 2.55 15.34
CA ARG A 193 -10.51 3.28 15.90
C ARG A 193 -10.82 4.77 16.00
N GLU A 194 -10.14 5.44 16.94
CA GLU A 194 -10.24 6.87 17.18
C GLU A 194 -9.54 7.67 16.06
N VAL A 195 -10.27 8.58 15.42
CA VAL A 195 -9.80 9.44 14.33
C VAL A 195 -9.52 10.83 14.89
N ARG A 196 -8.33 11.37 14.64
CA ARG A 196 -8.01 12.76 14.96
C ARG A 196 -8.30 13.66 13.76
N GLU A 197 -9.26 14.55 13.90
CA GLU A 197 -9.61 15.56 12.88
C GLU A 197 -8.67 16.78 12.97
N LEU A 198 -8.22 17.28 11.83
CA LEU A 198 -7.48 18.54 11.69
C LEU A 198 -8.42 19.64 11.19
N ARG A 199 -8.23 20.89 11.62
CA ARG A 199 -8.96 22.01 11.01
C ARG A 199 -8.46 22.25 9.60
N VAL A 200 -9.32 22.74 8.71
CA VAL A 200 -9.01 22.95 7.28
C VAL A 200 -7.81 23.87 7.11
N GLU A 201 -7.71 24.91 7.94
CA GLU A 201 -6.61 25.87 7.92
C GLU A 201 -5.26 25.27 8.37
N GLU A 202 -5.30 24.13 9.06
CA GLU A 202 -4.11 23.41 9.55
C GLU A 202 -3.56 22.42 8.51
N VAL A 203 -4.36 22.02 7.51
CA VAL A 203 -3.96 21.01 6.52
C VAL A 203 -2.68 21.40 5.78
N GLY A 204 -2.64 22.62 5.22
CA GLY A 204 -1.44 23.10 4.51
C GLY A 204 -0.20 23.19 5.41
N LYS A 205 -0.40 23.58 6.68
CA LYS A 205 0.67 23.66 7.67
C LYS A 205 1.20 22.28 8.05
N VAL A 206 0.32 21.31 8.30
CA VAL A 206 0.69 19.92 8.63
C VAL A 206 1.39 19.25 7.45
N LEU A 207 0.87 19.43 6.22
CA LEU A 207 1.50 18.94 4.99
C LEU A 207 2.95 19.44 4.86
N HIS A 208 3.19 20.72 5.17
CA HIS A 208 4.53 21.29 5.14
C HIS A 208 5.42 20.83 6.31
N GLU A 209 4.96 21.01 7.56
CA GLU A 209 5.79 20.81 8.75
C GLU A 209 6.06 19.35 9.07
N VAL A 210 5.08 18.47 8.82
CA VAL A 210 5.19 17.04 9.14
C VAL A 210 5.74 16.27 7.95
N PHE A 211 5.36 16.66 6.73
CA PHE A 211 5.57 15.84 5.54
C PHE A 211 6.40 16.51 4.44
N GLY A 212 6.81 17.77 4.63
CA GLY A 212 7.60 18.51 3.63
C GLY A 212 6.87 18.77 2.31
N ILE A 213 5.54 18.60 2.24
CA ILE A 213 4.77 18.90 1.03
C ILE A 213 4.55 20.40 0.93
N HIS A 214 4.98 20.96 -0.19
CA HIS A 214 4.70 22.34 -0.58
C HIS A 214 3.52 22.38 -1.55
N LEU A 215 2.45 23.10 -1.18
CA LEU A 215 1.37 23.46 -2.09
C LEU A 215 1.63 24.86 -2.63
N ASP A 216 1.43 25.05 -3.94
CA ASP A 216 1.37 26.42 -4.46
C ASP A 216 0.10 27.15 -3.97
N GLN A 217 0.05 28.47 -4.17
CA GLN A 217 -1.07 29.28 -3.69
C GLN A 217 -2.42 28.81 -4.25
N ARG A 218 -2.46 28.41 -5.51
CA ARG A 218 -3.68 27.97 -6.19
C ARG A 218 -4.10 26.58 -5.69
N GLU A 219 -3.14 25.67 -5.50
CA GLU A 219 -3.40 24.35 -4.93
C GLU A 219 -3.98 24.46 -3.52
N ARG A 220 -3.43 25.36 -2.70
CA ARG A 220 -3.94 25.62 -1.37
C ARG A 220 -5.38 26.11 -1.38
N GLU A 221 -5.71 27.09 -2.22
CA GLU A 221 -7.05 27.65 -2.34
C GLU A 221 -8.08 26.58 -2.74
N VAL A 222 -7.76 25.73 -3.72
CA VAL A 222 -8.65 24.65 -4.18
C VAL A 222 -8.83 23.57 -3.10
N VAL A 223 -7.76 23.19 -2.41
CA VAL A 223 -7.82 22.19 -1.33
C VAL A 223 -8.70 22.71 -0.19
N GLU A 224 -8.48 23.95 0.26
CA GLU A 224 -9.30 24.55 1.33
C GLU A 224 -10.78 24.68 0.93
N GLU A 225 -11.07 25.13 -0.30
CA GLU A 225 -12.44 25.25 -0.82
C GLU A 225 -13.17 23.90 -0.84
N ARG A 226 -12.54 22.85 -1.39
CA ARG A 226 -13.17 21.54 -1.50
C ARG A 226 -13.35 20.85 -0.15
N VAL A 227 -12.40 21.02 0.78
CA VAL A 227 -12.55 20.48 2.13
C VAL A 227 -13.69 21.19 2.87
N ARG A 228 -13.84 22.53 2.76
CA ARG A 228 -15.01 23.25 3.29
C ARG A 228 -16.32 22.74 2.70
N GLY A 229 -16.36 22.58 1.37
CA GLY A 229 -17.53 22.04 0.67
C GLY A 229 -17.91 20.63 1.14
N PHE A 230 -16.91 19.75 1.39
CA PHE A 230 -17.15 18.41 1.93
C PHE A 230 -17.67 18.43 3.37
N LEU A 231 -17.17 19.36 4.20
CA LEU A 231 -17.57 19.53 5.60
C LEU A 231 -18.86 20.36 5.77
N GLY A 232 -19.41 20.93 4.70
CA GLY A 232 -20.61 21.77 4.74
C GLY A 232 -20.41 23.13 5.40
N MET A 233 -19.18 23.68 5.34
CA MET A 233 -18.80 24.99 5.90
C MET A 233 -18.76 26.10 4.86
#